data_AF-A0A2T7KGC1-F1
#
_entry.id   AF-A0A2T7KGC1-F1
#
_cell.length_a   1.000
_cell.length_b   1.000
_cell.length_c   1.000
_cell.angle_alpha   90.00
_cell.angle_beta   90.00
_cell.angle_gamma   90.00
#
_symmetry.space_group_name_H-M   'P 1'
#
loop_
_entity.id
_entity.type
_entity.pdbx_description
1 polymer ?
#
loop_
_entity_poly.entity_id
_entity_poly.type
_entity_poly.pdbx_seq_one_letter_code
_entity_poly.pdbx_strand_id
1 'polypeptide(L)'
;MTPAGTLRRAAHLINHLGLHTGEQFADRDTNAIDVAAAIYVAAEGTGPDEFYTDENTSLEIIAASADAMAAIRVLSAAIGTEPCVTQIAPGHDVPDYIEHICHWAMTTPVFGTRPPATSEVIGVLLRAATAADALTAFPHQTERSAA
;
A
#
# COMPACT_ATOMS: atom_id res chain seq x y z
N MET A 1 7.99 -11.21 5.71
CA MET A 1 8.97 -10.08 5.69
C MET A 1 8.43 -8.95 6.57
N THR A 2 9.24 -8.03 7.12
CA THR A 2 8.66 -6.93 7.92
C THR A 2 7.92 -5.92 7.02
N PRO A 3 6.86 -5.25 7.50
CA PRO A 3 6.18 -4.21 6.73
C PRO A 3 7.14 -3.13 6.20
N ALA A 4 8.11 -2.71 7.01
CA ALA A 4 9.13 -1.76 6.61
C ALA A 4 10.03 -2.28 5.47
N GLY A 5 10.42 -3.56 5.52
CA GLY A 5 11.17 -4.21 4.44
C GLY A 5 10.38 -4.28 3.15
N THR A 6 9.09 -4.65 3.24
CA THR A 6 8.16 -4.68 2.12
C THR A 6 8.03 -3.31 1.45
N LEU A 7 7.79 -2.26 2.24
CA LEU A 7 7.61 -0.90 1.71
C LEU A 7 8.87 -0.36 1.01
N ARG A 8 10.07 -0.65 1.53
CA ARG A 8 11.33 -0.29 0.86
C ARG A 8 11.49 -1.03 -0.46
N ARG A 9 11.19 -2.33 -0.49
CA ARG A 9 11.26 -3.12 -1.72
C ARG A 9 10.22 -2.66 -2.74
N ALA A 10 9.00 -2.31 -2.32
CA ALA A 10 7.98 -1.72 -3.18
C ALA A 10 8.44 -0.38 -3.77
N ALA A 11 9.08 0.48 -2.98
CA ALA A 11 9.67 1.73 -3.46
C ALA A 11 10.75 1.48 -4.53
N HIS A 12 11.59 0.45 -4.35
CA HIS A 12 12.56 0.04 -5.38
C HIS A 12 11.86 -0.45 -6.66
N LEU A 13 10.82 -1.27 -6.54
CA LEU A 13 10.05 -1.76 -7.71
C LEU A 13 9.47 -0.59 -8.51
N ILE A 14 8.77 0.34 -7.85
CA ILE A 14 8.18 1.52 -8.49
C ILE A 14 9.26 2.42 -9.12
N ASN A 15 10.42 2.57 -8.48
CA ASN A 15 11.53 3.34 -9.03
C ASN A 15 12.09 2.73 -10.34
N HIS A 16 12.05 1.41 -10.48
CA HIS A 16 12.58 0.70 -11.65
C HIS A 16 11.55 0.47 -12.76
N LEU A 17 10.31 0.16 -12.39
CA LEU A 17 9.23 -0.20 -13.30
C LEU A 17 8.38 1.02 -13.70
N GLY A 18 8.35 2.07 -12.88
CA GLY A 18 7.41 3.16 -13.01
C GLY A 18 6.14 2.91 -12.19
N LEU A 19 5.46 4.00 -11.83
CA LEU A 19 4.17 3.97 -11.16
C LEU A 19 3.05 3.88 -12.20
N HIS A 20 2.21 2.86 -12.08
CA HIS A 20 0.97 2.75 -12.83
C HIS A 20 -0.20 3.31 -12.00
N THR A 21 -1.15 3.97 -12.66
CA THR A 21 -2.35 4.56 -12.05
C THR A 21 -3.59 4.34 -12.92
N GLY A 22 -3.59 3.26 -13.72
CA GLY A 22 -4.72 2.89 -14.56
C GLY A 22 -5.69 1.95 -13.84
N GLU A 23 -6.62 1.35 -14.59
CA GLU A 23 -7.64 0.44 -14.05
C GLU A 23 -7.07 -0.92 -13.61
N GLN A 24 -5.96 -1.36 -14.21
CA GLN A 24 -5.31 -2.62 -13.84
C GLN A 24 -4.19 -2.36 -12.83
N PHE A 25 -3.70 -3.40 -12.19
CA PHE A 25 -2.64 -3.30 -11.19
C PHE A 25 -1.22 -3.27 -11.81
N ALA A 26 -1.10 -3.57 -13.11
CA ALA A 26 0.13 -3.45 -13.87
C ALA A 26 -0.18 -3.24 -15.37
N ASP A 27 0.77 -2.62 -16.07
CA ASP A 27 0.67 -2.31 -17.49
C ASP A 27 1.61 -3.22 -18.31
N ARG A 28 1.06 -3.91 -19.32
CA ARG A 28 1.84 -4.83 -20.18
C ARG A 28 2.80 -4.09 -21.14
N ASP A 29 2.45 -2.88 -21.55
CA ASP A 29 3.21 -2.13 -22.55
C ASP A 29 4.38 -1.39 -21.91
N THR A 30 4.16 -0.84 -20.70
CA THR A 30 5.18 -0.06 -19.98
C THR A 30 5.90 -0.83 -18.89
N ASN A 31 5.36 -1.98 -18.47
CA ASN A 31 5.74 -2.70 -17.25
C ASN A 31 5.56 -1.91 -15.94
N ALA A 32 4.91 -0.75 -15.98
CA ALA A 32 4.61 0.03 -14.79
C ALA A 32 3.68 -0.74 -13.86
N ILE A 33 3.79 -0.49 -12.56
CA ILE A 33 3.09 -1.24 -11.51
C ILE A 33 2.35 -0.31 -10.55
N ASP A 34 1.15 -0.70 -10.16
CA ASP A 34 0.36 -0.01 -9.14
C ASP A 34 1.02 -0.15 -7.75
N VAL A 35 0.74 0.79 -6.85
CA VAL A 35 1.33 0.82 -5.51
C VAL A 35 0.98 -0.43 -4.68
N ALA A 36 -0.26 -0.92 -4.73
CA ALA A 36 -0.67 -2.11 -3.98
C ALA A 36 -0.05 -3.38 -4.56
N ALA A 37 0.01 -3.48 -5.89
CA ALA A 37 0.70 -4.58 -6.56
C ALA A 37 2.20 -4.59 -6.30
N ALA A 38 2.86 -3.42 -6.28
CA ALA A 38 4.27 -3.32 -5.91
C ALA A 38 4.51 -3.79 -4.47
N ILE A 39 3.60 -3.49 -3.54
CA ILE A 39 3.65 -3.99 -2.16
C ILE A 39 3.45 -5.51 -2.12
N TYR A 40 2.50 -6.04 -2.87
CA TYR A 40 2.29 -7.49 -2.98
C TYR A 40 3.52 -8.20 -3.55
N VAL A 41 4.05 -7.76 -4.69
CA VAL A 41 5.25 -8.34 -5.32
C VAL A 41 6.46 -8.22 -4.41
N ALA A 42 6.56 -7.12 -3.67
CA ALA A 42 7.59 -6.99 -2.65
C ALA A 42 7.45 -8.09 -1.58
N ALA A 43 6.24 -8.32 -1.05
CA ALA A 43 5.93 -9.29 -0.01
C ALA A 43 6.12 -10.74 -0.47
N GLU A 44 5.49 -11.12 -1.57
CA GLU A 44 5.37 -12.50 -2.05
C GLU A 44 6.45 -12.89 -3.07
N GLY A 45 7.12 -11.89 -3.67
CA GLY A 45 8.24 -12.06 -4.58
C GLY A 45 7.89 -12.06 -6.07
N THR A 46 6.66 -12.41 -6.44
CA THR A 46 6.17 -12.43 -7.84
C THR A 46 4.73 -11.92 -7.92
N GLY A 47 4.35 -11.33 -9.04
CA GLY A 47 2.97 -10.89 -9.30
C GLY A 47 2.24 -11.90 -10.19
N PRO A 48 0.94 -12.16 -9.96
CA PRO A 48 0.10 -12.99 -10.82
C PRO A 48 -0.23 -12.27 -12.16
N ASP A 49 -0.58 -13.03 -13.19
CA ASP A 49 -0.90 -12.47 -14.52
C ASP A 49 -2.20 -11.62 -14.48
N GLU A 50 -3.07 -11.89 -13.50
CA GLU A 50 -4.31 -11.20 -13.24
C GLU A 50 -4.11 -9.70 -12.98
N PHE A 51 -2.93 -9.29 -12.46
CA PHE A 51 -2.60 -7.87 -12.28
C PHE A 51 -2.67 -7.05 -13.58
N TYR A 52 -2.57 -7.71 -14.73
CA TYR A 52 -2.63 -7.07 -16.04
C TYR A 52 -4.02 -7.12 -16.70
N THR A 53 -4.97 -7.89 -16.18
CA THR A 53 -6.19 -8.24 -16.93
C THR A 53 -7.48 -8.36 -16.11
N ASP A 54 -7.39 -8.54 -14.80
CA ASP A 54 -8.55 -8.74 -13.92
C ASP A 54 -8.34 -8.03 -12.57
N GLU A 55 -8.90 -6.83 -12.47
CA GLU A 55 -8.85 -5.99 -11.29
C GLU A 55 -9.47 -6.67 -10.06
N ASN A 56 -10.64 -7.31 -10.22
CA ASN A 56 -11.35 -7.91 -9.09
C ASN A 56 -10.56 -9.09 -8.52
N THR A 57 -10.05 -9.97 -9.38
CA THR A 57 -9.22 -11.09 -8.92
C THR A 57 -7.91 -10.57 -8.31
N SER A 58 -7.34 -9.48 -8.84
CA SER A 58 -6.15 -8.84 -8.26
C SER A 58 -6.41 -8.33 -6.84
N LEU A 59 -7.54 -7.67 -6.60
CA LEU A 59 -7.97 -7.22 -5.27
C LEU A 59 -8.08 -8.38 -4.29
N GLU A 60 -8.72 -9.48 -4.70
CA GLU A 60 -8.86 -10.69 -3.88
C GLU A 60 -7.49 -11.29 -3.52
N ILE A 61 -6.57 -11.38 -4.49
CA ILE A 61 -5.22 -11.91 -4.27
C ILE A 61 -4.42 -11.03 -3.29
N ILE A 62 -4.46 -9.71 -3.47
CA ILE A 62 -3.75 -8.77 -2.60
C ILE A 62 -4.34 -8.83 -1.18
N ALA A 63 -5.67 -8.81 -1.06
CA ALA A 63 -6.37 -8.87 0.22
C ALA A 63 -6.10 -10.18 0.98
N ALA A 64 -5.84 -11.28 0.28
CA ALA A 64 -5.50 -12.57 0.88
C ALA A 64 -4.06 -12.65 1.43
N SER A 65 -3.14 -11.78 0.99
CA SER A 65 -1.76 -11.75 1.52
C SER A 65 -1.68 -10.96 2.83
N ALA A 66 -1.50 -11.67 3.94
CA ALA A 66 -1.35 -11.05 5.26
C ALA A 66 -0.12 -10.11 5.32
N ASP A 67 1.00 -10.49 4.70
CA ASP A 67 2.23 -9.70 4.67
C ASP A 67 2.05 -8.42 3.83
N ALA A 68 1.39 -8.52 2.67
CA ALA A 68 1.07 -7.35 1.85
C ALA A 68 0.09 -6.42 2.58
N MET A 69 -1.00 -6.96 3.14
CA MET A 69 -2.01 -6.17 3.84
C MET A 69 -1.45 -5.49 5.09
N ALA A 70 -0.50 -6.08 5.79
CA ALA A 70 0.19 -5.42 6.90
C ALA A 70 0.97 -4.18 6.43
N ALA A 71 1.69 -4.28 5.31
CA ALA A 71 2.40 -3.14 4.71
C ALA A 71 1.46 -2.08 4.14
N ILE A 72 0.36 -2.49 3.50
CA ILE A 72 -0.68 -1.58 2.97
C ILE A 72 -1.29 -0.74 4.10
N ARG A 73 -1.62 -1.36 5.25
CA ARG A 73 -2.14 -0.64 6.42
C ARG A 73 -1.14 0.38 6.97
N VAL A 74 0.14 0.02 7.01
CA VAL A 74 1.22 0.96 7.42
C VAL A 74 1.32 2.14 6.45
N LEU A 75 1.28 1.89 5.14
CA LEU A 75 1.28 2.97 4.15
C LEU A 75 0.05 3.86 4.29
N SER A 76 -1.14 3.26 4.37
CA SER A 76 -2.40 3.97 4.55
C SER A 76 -2.35 4.92 5.76
N ALA A 77 -1.82 4.47 6.88
CA ALA A 77 -1.68 5.32 8.08
C ALA A 77 -0.73 6.51 7.87
N ALA A 78 0.21 6.42 6.92
CA ALA A 78 1.17 7.48 6.62
C ALA A 78 0.67 8.52 5.58
N ILE A 79 -0.42 8.23 4.85
CA ILE A 79 -0.98 9.14 3.85
C ILE A 79 -1.66 10.36 4.50
N GLY A 80 -2.14 10.23 5.73
CA GLY A 80 -2.72 11.33 6.50
C GLY A 80 -4.16 11.69 6.13
N THR A 81 -4.82 10.85 5.32
CA THR A 81 -6.26 10.87 5.07
C THR A 81 -6.91 9.60 5.62
N GLU A 82 -8.21 9.67 5.89
CA GLU A 82 -8.97 8.50 6.33
C GLU A 82 -9.13 7.50 5.16
N PRO A 83 -9.04 6.19 5.42
CA PRO A 83 -9.32 5.18 4.42
C PRO A 83 -10.73 5.30 3.87
N CYS A 84 -10.88 4.91 2.59
CA CYS A 84 -12.17 4.59 2.02
C CYS A 84 -12.86 3.51 2.86
N VAL A 85 -14.18 3.43 2.83
CA VAL A 85 -14.94 2.37 3.49
C VAL A 85 -15.77 1.61 2.47
N THR A 86 -15.78 0.29 2.60
CA THR A 86 -16.56 -0.62 1.76
C THR A 86 -17.63 -1.28 2.61
N GLN A 87 -18.88 -1.19 2.15
CA GLN A 87 -20.01 -1.81 2.83
C GLN A 87 -20.03 -3.31 2.53
N ILE A 88 -19.80 -4.15 3.54
CA ILE A 88 -19.82 -5.62 3.38
C ILE A 88 -21.15 -6.25 3.82
N ALA A 89 -21.96 -5.52 4.58
CA ALA A 89 -23.34 -5.87 4.90
C ALA A 89 -24.16 -4.61 5.22
N PRO A 90 -25.50 -4.67 5.22
CA PRO A 90 -26.34 -3.55 5.65
C PRO A 90 -25.91 -3.00 7.03
N GLY A 91 -25.49 -1.74 7.07
CA GLY A 91 -24.99 -1.08 8.29
C GLY A 91 -23.62 -1.54 8.79
N HIS A 92 -22.83 -2.25 7.98
CA HIS A 92 -21.49 -2.72 8.35
C HIS A 92 -20.46 -2.34 7.27
N ASP A 93 -19.70 -1.30 7.57
CA ASP A 93 -18.64 -0.77 6.72
C ASP A 93 -17.28 -1.17 7.29
N VAL A 94 -16.36 -1.54 6.41
CA VAL A 94 -14.97 -1.85 6.77
C VAL A 94 -14.01 -0.94 6.00
N PRO A 95 -12.87 -0.54 6.59
CA PRO A 95 -11.87 0.23 5.87
C PRO A 95 -11.31 -0.54 4.67
N ASP A 96 -11.30 0.11 3.52
CA ASP A 96 -10.71 -0.36 2.27
C ASP A 96 -9.34 0.29 2.07
N TYR A 97 -8.32 -0.40 2.59
CA TYR A 97 -6.96 0.11 2.57
C TYR A 97 -6.30 -0.01 1.20
N ILE A 98 -6.73 -0.97 0.36
CA ILE A 98 -6.19 -1.13 -0.99
C ILE A 98 -6.69 0.04 -1.82
N GLU A 99 -8.02 0.26 -1.83
CA GLU A 99 -8.63 1.40 -2.51
C GLU A 99 -8.03 2.72 -2.04
N HIS A 100 -7.83 2.90 -0.73
CA HIS A 100 -7.25 4.13 -0.20
C HIS A 100 -5.87 4.47 -0.78
N ILE A 101 -4.96 3.49 -0.86
CA ILE A 101 -3.60 3.76 -1.36
C ILE A 101 -3.56 3.93 -2.89
N CYS A 102 -4.37 3.15 -3.63
CA CYS A 102 -4.46 3.24 -5.09
C CYS A 102 -5.10 4.57 -5.50
N HIS A 103 -6.23 4.92 -4.90
CA HIS A 103 -6.93 6.18 -5.14
C HIS A 103 -6.07 7.38 -4.76
N TRP A 104 -5.34 7.33 -3.63
CA TRP A 104 -4.40 8.39 -3.25
C TRP A 104 -3.31 8.61 -4.30
N ALA A 105 -2.73 7.54 -4.85
CA ALA A 105 -1.68 7.63 -5.86
C ALA A 105 -2.20 8.18 -7.21
N MET A 106 -3.46 7.92 -7.53
CA MET A 106 -4.10 8.34 -8.79
C MET A 106 -4.70 9.75 -8.73
N THR A 107 -5.12 10.24 -7.57
CA THR A 107 -5.99 11.43 -7.50
C THR A 107 -5.30 12.69 -7.03
N THR A 108 -5.80 13.82 -7.53
CA THR A 108 -5.39 15.15 -7.08
C THR A 108 -6.02 15.42 -5.72
N PRO A 109 -5.23 15.69 -4.66
CA PRO A 109 -5.78 16.06 -3.37
C PRO A 109 -6.64 17.33 -3.46
N VAL A 110 -7.60 17.52 -2.54
CA VAL A 110 -8.54 18.67 -2.53
C VAL A 110 -7.84 20.04 -2.63
N PHE A 111 -6.66 20.17 -2.04
CA PHE A 111 -5.83 21.39 -2.07
C PHE A 111 -4.61 21.28 -2.99
N GLY A 112 -4.54 20.23 -3.80
CA GLY A 112 -3.48 19.97 -4.77
C GLY A 112 -3.84 20.42 -6.18
N THR A 113 -2.84 20.44 -7.06
CA THR A 113 -3.02 20.78 -8.49
C THR A 113 -2.79 19.60 -9.43
N ARG A 114 -2.28 18.48 -8.89
CA ARG A 114 -2.02 17.23 -9.61
C ARG A 114 -2.04 16.04 -8.65
N PRO A 115 -2.15 14.80 -9.15
CA PRO A 115 -1.85 13.61 -8.37
C PRO A 115 -0.39 13.57 -7.90
N PRO A 116 -0.07 12.75 -6.89
CA PRO A 116 1.30 12.50 -6.49
C PRO A 116 2.17 12.04 -7.67
N ALA A 117 3.36 12.61 -7.78
CA ALA A 117 4.37 12.13 -8.71
C ALA A 117 4.98 10.83 -8.18
N THR A 118 5.56 10.02 -9.05
CA THR A 118 6.25 8.77 -8.69
C THR A 118 7.26 8.95 -7.55
N SER A 119 8.05 10.03 -7.58
CA SER A 119 9.02 10.34 -6.52
C SER A 119 8.37 10.70 -5.17
N GLU A 120 7.18 11.30 -5.17
CA GLU A 120 6.42 11.60 -3.96
C GLU A 120 5.84 10.31 -3.37
N VAL A 121 5.33 9.40 -4.22
CA VAL A 121 4.88 8.07 -3.80
C VAL A 121 6.02 7.27 -3.17
N ILE A 122 7.18 7.20 -3.84
CA ILE A 122 8.41 6.59 -3.29
C ILE A 122 8.78 7.24 -1.95
N GLY A 123 8.73 8.56 -1.86
CA GLY A 123 9.05 9.29 -0.64
C GLY A 123 8.14 8.92 0.54
N VAL A 124 6.83 8.75 0.30
CA VAL A 124 5.88 8.31 1.34
C VAL A 124 6.15 6.86 1.75
N LEU A 125 6.37 5.94 0.81
CA LEU A 125 6.72 4.55 1.11
C LEU A 125 7.94 4.45 2.03
N LEU A 126 9.00 5.22 1.76
CA LEU A 126 10.22 5.22 2.56
C LEU A 126 10.02 5.86 3.95
N ARG A 127 9.20 6.91 4.06
CA ARG A 127 8.84 7.51 5.36
C ARG A 127 7.98 6.54 6.19
N ALA A 128 7.00 5.89 5.57
CA ALA A 128 6.17 4.88 6.22
C ALA A 128 7.00 3.70 6.72
N ALA A 129 7.96 3.22 5.91
CA ALA A 129 8.92 2.19 6.34
C ALA A 129 9.74 2.63 7.54
N THR A 130 10.25 3.86 7.54
CA THR A 130 11.04 4.42 8.65
C THR A 130 10.21 4.52 9.93
N ALA A 131 8.96 4.98 9.83
CA ALA A 131 8.04 5.04 10.97
C ALA A 131 7.72 3.65 11.53
N ALA A 132 7.50 2.67 10.65
CA ALA A 132 7.24 1.28 11.06
C ALA A 132 8.41 0.66 11.83
N ASP A 133 9.65 0.87 11.37
CA ASP A 133 10.83 0.42 12.11
C ASP A 133 10.90 1.08 13.50
N ALA A 134 10.64 2.39 13.58
CA ALA A 134 10.65 3.12 14.86
C ALA A 134 9.62 2.55 15.85
N LEU A 135 8.40 2.21 15.39
CA LEU A 135 7.38 1.58 16.23
C LEU A 135 7.79 0.20 16.74
N THR A 136 8.54 -0.56 15.96
CA THR A 136 9.05 -1.89 16.39
C THR A 136 10.29 -1.82 17.28
N ALA A 137 11.04 -0.70 17.25
CA ALA A 137 12.26 -0.53 18.02
C ALA A 137 12.02 -0.21 19.51
N PHE A 138 10.81 0.22 19.87
CA PHE A 138 10.41 0.43 21.27
C PHE A 138 9.60 -0.77 21.76
N PRO A 139 10.20 -1.74 22.49
CA PRO A 139 9.40 -2.74 23.18
C PRO A 139 8.50 -2.03 24.18
N HIS A 140 7.21 -2.37 24.19
CA HIS A 140 6.27 -1.99 25.23
C HIS A 140 6.94 -2.17 26.60
N GLN A 141 7.29 -1.07 27.28
CA GLN A 141 7.55 -1.13 28.70
C GLN A 141 6.21 -1.48 29.34
N THR A 142 5.97 -2.76 29.57
CA THR A 142 4.87 -3.20 30.42
C THR A 142 5.16 -2.60 31.79
N GLU A 143 4.41 -1.57 32.17
CA GLU A 143 4.42 -1.03 33.52
C GLU A 143 4.09 -2.16 34.49
N ARG A 144 5.12 -2.75 35.10
CA ARG A 144 4.97 -3.43 36.39
C ARG A 144 4.86 -2.34 37.44
N SER A 145 3.65 -1.79 37.59
CA SER A 145 3.28 -1.13 38.83
C SER A 145 3.04 -2.21 39.87
N ALA A 146 3.92 -2.23 40.86
CA ALA A 146 3.78 -3.01 42.08
C ALA A 146 2.55 -2.56 42.88
N ALA A 147 1.82 -3.53 43.42
CA ALA A 147 1.01 -3.39 44.63
C ALA A 147 1.03 -4.73 45.36
#